data_AF-A0A7S4S5Z9-F1
#
_entry.id   AF-A0A7S4S5Z9-F1
#
_cell.length_a   1.000
_cell.length_b   1.000
_cell.length_c   1.000
_cell.angle_alpha   90.00
_cell.angle_beta   90.00
_cell.angle_gamma   90.00
#
_symmetry.space_group_name_H-M   'P 1'
#
loop_
_entity.id
_entity.type
_entity.pdbx_description
1 polymer ?
#
loop_
_entity_poly.entity_id
_entity_poly.type
_entity_poly.pdbx_seq_one_letter_code
_entity_poly.pdbx_strand_id
1 'polypeptide(L)'
;WAVKGAVEEEDGNCNAYCENEARDYIWNIKLGELCEFQSLHGHMDVPSDNRNLSQWISEQRFEYCQKELGEYSTMTEEREKQINEIGFQWKVEALARDHD
;
A
#
# COMPACT_ATOMS: atom_id res chain seq x y z
N TRP A 1 -48.69 -5.94 -1.35
CA TRP A 1 -47.57 -5.42 -0.56
C TRP A 1 -46.31 -5.72 -1.36
N ALA A 2 -45.51 -4.69 -1.62
CA ALA A 2 -44.54 -4.68 -2.73
C ALA A 2 -43.33 -5.59 -2.48
N VAL A 3 -42.92 -6.31 -3.53
CA VAL A 3 -41.64 -6.99 -3.68
C VAL A 3 -40.62 -5.99 -4.26
N LYS A 4 -39.48 -5.79 -3.58
CA LYS A 4 -38.15 -5.37 -4.10
C LYS A 4 -37.11 -5.67 -3.01
N GLY A 5 -35.93 -6.23 -3.26
CA GLY A 5 -35.28 -6.59 -4.51
C GLY A 5 -34.42 -7.83 -4.31
N ALA A 6 -34.47 -8.71 -5.31
CA ALA A 6 -33.42 -9.67 -5.59
C ALA A 6 -32.14 -8.90 -5.90
N VAL A 7 -31.02 -9.31 -5.32
CA VAL A 7 -29.71 -9.01 -5.90
C VAL A 7 -29.43 -10.17 -6.85
N GLU A 8 -29.82 -9.98 -8.10
CA GLU A 8 -29.30 -10.75 -9.22
C GLU A 8 -27.95 -10.11 -9.58
N GLU A 9 -26.86 -10.82 -9.36
CA GLU A 9 -25.61 -10.58 -10.09
C GLU A 9 -25.10 -11.92 -10.62
N GLU A 10 -25.60 -12.25 -11.80
CA GLU A 10 -24.88 -13.07 -12.76
C GLU A 10 -23.67 -12.27 -13.23
N ASP A 11 -22.47 -12.63 -12.78
CA ASP A 11 -21.28 -12.61 -13.65
C ASP A 11 -20.18 -13.46 -12.99
N GLY A 12 -20.02 -14.66 -13.54
CA GLY A 12 -18.93 -15.55 -13.22
C GLY A 12 -17.59 -14.96 -13.66
N ASN A 13 -16.92 -14.27 -12.75
CA ASN A 13 -15.47 -14.14 -12.77
C ASN A 13 -14.91 -14.24 -11.36
N CYS A 14 -14.84 -15.49 -10.87
CA CYS A 14 -14.24 -15.84 -9.59
C CYS A 14 -12.71 -15.61 -9.51
N ASN A 15 -12.10 -14.98 -10.52
CA ASN A 15 -10.66 -14.72 -10.55
C ASN A 15 -10.29 -13.30 -10.08
N ALA A 16 -11.17 -12.30 -10.24
CA ALA A 16 -10.84 -10.91 -9.92
C ALA A 16 -11.09 -10.52 -8.44
N TYR A 17 -12.12 -11.09 -7.81
CA TYR A 17 -12.46 -10.74 -6.42
C TYR A 17 -11.48 -11.34 -5.40
N CYS A 18 -10.99 -12.56 -5.63
CA CYS A 18 -10.00 -13.20 -4.74
C CYS A 18 -8.61 -12.56 -4.82
N GLU A 19 -8.22 -12.03 -5.99
CA GLU A 19 -6.93 -11.37 -6.18
C GLU A 19 -6.84 -10.03 -5.44
N ASN A 20 -7.97 -9.31 -5.31
CA ASN A 20 -8.01 -8.04 -4.58
C ASN A 20 -7.92 -8.26 -3.06
N GLU A 21 -8.66 -9.23 -2.50
CA GLU A 21 -8.57 -9.57 -1.07
C GLU A 21 -7.16 -10.03 -0.67
N ALA A 22 -6.47 -10.80 -1.53
CA ALA A 22 -5.10 -11.23 -1.26
C ALA A 22 -4.12 -10.04 -1.19
N ARG A 23 -4.28 -9.03 -2.05
CA ARG A 23 -3.43 -7.82 -2.05
C ARG A 23 -3.64 -7.00 -0.78
N ASP A 24 -4.88 -6.82 -0.36
CA ASP A 24 -5.20 -6.07 0.86
C ASP A 24 -4.79 -6.84 2.11
N TYR A 25 -4.87 -8.17 2.10
CA TYR A 25 -4.33 -9.01 3.16
C TYR A 25 -2.81 -8.85 3.31
N ILE A 26 -2.06 -8.92 2.20
CA ILE A 26 -0.60 -8.73 2.20
C ILE A 26 -0.25 -7.31 2.68
N TRP A 27 -0.99 -6.30 2.20
CA TRP A 27 -0.84 -4.92 2.65
C TRP A 27 -0.97 -4.79 4.16
N ASN A 28 -2.04 -5.34 4.74
CA ASN A 28 -2.29 -5.27 6.18
C ASN A 28 -1.20 -5.97 7.00
N ILE A 29 -0.66 -7.10 6.52
CA ILE A 29 0.49 -7.75 7.16
C ILE A 29 1.70 -6.82 7.17
N LYS A 30 2.04 -6.21 6.03
CA LYS A 30 3.22 -5.34 5.91
C LYS A 30 3.10 -4.06 6.72
N LEU A 31 1.91 -3.48 6.75
CA LEU A 31 1.62 -2.34 7.61
C LEU A 31 1.76 -2.71 9.10
N GLY A 32 1.29 -3.90 9.49
CA GLY A 32 1.46 -4.46 10.83
C GLY A 32 2.93 -4.65 11.20
N GLU A 33 3.73 -5.29 10.33
CA GLU A 33 5.18 -5.46 10.51
C GLU A 33 5.89 -4.11 10.69
N LEU A 34 5.50 -3.08 9.93
CA LEU A 34 6.06 -1.74 10.06
C LEU A 34 5.69 -1.07 11.39
N CYS A 35 4.43 -1.21 11.82
CA CYS A 35 3.95 -0.68 13.09
C CYS A 35 4.65 -1.35 14.28
N GLU A 36 4.83 -2.67 14.25
CA GLU A 36 5.59 -3.41 15.26
C GLU A 36 7.06 -2.96 15.27
N PHE A 37 7.68 -2.82 14.09
CA PHE A 37 9.06 -2.34 14.00
C PHE A 37 9.21 -0.94 14.60
N GLN A 38 8.32 -0.01 14.26
CA GLN A 38 8.32 1.34 14.85
C GLN A 38 8.14 1.29 16.37
N SER A 39 7.23 0.44 16.86
CA SER A 39 6.97 0.30 18.29
C SER A 39 8.18 -0.24 19.05
N LEU A 40 8.96 -1.13 18.44
CA LEU A 40 10.16 -1.73 19.05
C LEU A 40 11.39 -0.81 18.98
N HIS A 41 11.59 -0.13 17.85
CA HIS A 41 12.82 0.63 17.59
C HIS A 41 12.67 2.15 17.78
N GLY A 42 11.43 2.67 17.83
CA GLY A 42 11.14 4.11 17.89
C GLY A 42 11.38 4.85 16.57
N HIS A 43 11.81 4.14 15.51
CA HIS A 43 12.00 4.68 14.17
C HIS A 43 11.54 3.69 13.11
N MET A 44 11.31 4.17 11.89
CA MET A 44 10.93 3.36 10.73
C MET A 44 12.08 3.16 9.74
N ASP A 45 13.31 3.44 10.17
CA ASP A 45 14.51 3.13 9.40
C ASP A 45 14.81 1.63 9.51
N VAL A 46 14.14 0.83 8.68
CA VAL A 46 14.27 -0.62 8.67
C VAL A 46 15.60 -1.01 8.03
N PRO A 47 16.50 -1.71 8.74
CA PRO A 47 17.78 -2.14 8.18
C PRO A 47 17.57 -3.12 7.02
N SER A 48 18.52 -3.12 6.08
CA SER A 48 18.50 -3.99 4.89
C SER A 48 18.46 -5.49 5.19
N ASP A 49 18.80 -5.87 6.42
CA ASP A 49 18.73 -7.26 6.86
C ASP A 49 17.29 -7.79 6.91
N ASN A 50 16.31 -6.91 7.16
CA ASN A 50 14.89 -7.23 6.97
C ASN A 50 14.46 -6.90 5.53
N ARG A 51 15.00 -7.69 4.58
CA ARG A 51 14.86 -7.45 3.13
C ARG A 51 13.42 -7.26 2.68
N ASN A 52 12.49 -8.06 3.22
CA ASN A 52 11.09 -8.01 2.80
C ASN A 52 10.43 -6.68 3.18
N LEU A 53 10.64 -6.21 4.41
CA LEU A 53 10.03 -4.97 4.88
C LEU A 53 10.75 -3.75 4.30
N SER A 54 12.09 -3.77 4.20
CA SER A 54 12.86 -2.67 3.59
C SER A 54 12.51 -2.48 2.10
N GLN A 55 12.32 -3.59 1.38
CA GLN A 55 11.90 -3.54 -0.03
C GLN A 55 10.48 -2.97 -0.14
N TRP A 56 9.54 -3.48 0.66
CA TRP A 56 8.16 -2.98 0.64
C TRP A 56 8.08 -1.47 0.94
N ILE A 57 8.85 -0.96 1.90
CA ILE A 57 8.96 0.47 2.20
C ILE A 57 9.49 1.25 0.99
N SER A 58 10.50 0.71 0.30
CA SER A 58 11.10 1.34 -0.87
C SER A 58 10.11 1.43 -2.03
N GLU A 59 9.33 0.37 -2.25
CA GLU A 59 8.23 0.34 -3.21
C GLU A 59 7.17 1.39 -2.86
N GLN A 60 6.77 1.52 -1.58
CA GLN A 60 5.80 2.53 -1.17
C GLN A 60 6.31 3.95 -1.42
N ARG A 61 7.58 4.23 -1.14
CA ARG A 61 8.18 5.55 -1.43
C ARG A 61 8.21 5.86 -2.92
N PHE A 62 8.51 4.86 -3.75
CA PHE A 62 8.47 5.00 -5.20
C PHE A 62 7.05 5.32 -5.68
N GLU A 63 6.07 4.53 -5.25
CA GLU A 63 4.67 4.72 -5.62
C GLU A 63 4.13 6.09 -5.16
N TYR A 64 4.45 6.52 -3.94
CA TYR A 64 4.11 7.86 -3.45
C TYR A 64 4.74 8.95 -4.34
N CYS A 65 6.02 8.82 -4.71
CA CYS A 65 6.68 9.77 -5.61
C CYS A 65 5.99 9.82 -6.99
N GLN A 66 5.66 8.67 -7.58
CA GLN A 66 4.94 8.61 -8.86
C GLN A 66 3.57 9.31 -8.78
N LYS A 67 2.84 9.10 -7.69
CA LYS A 67 1.57 9.80 -7.41
C LYS A 67 1.76 11.31 -7.35
N GLU A 68 2.77 11.79 -6.62
CA GLU A 68 3.08 13.23 -6.50
C GLU A 68 3.50 13.86 -7.83
N LEU A 69 4.15 13.09 -8.71
CA LEU A 69 4.51 13.51 -10.07
C LEU A 69 3.31 13.52 -11.03
N GLY A 70 2.14 13.04 -10.60
CA GLY A 70 0.96 12.86 -11.45
C GLY A 70 1.11 11.71 -12.45
N GLU A 71 2.07 10.81 -12.25
CA GLU A 71 2.24 9.60 -13.03
C GLU A 71 1.32 8.48 -12.51
N TYR A 72 1.25 7.38 -13.26
CA TYR A 72 0.53 6.20 -12.81
C TYR A 72 1.16 5.64 -11.53
N SER A 73 0.33 5.42 -10.51
CA SER A 73 0.71 4.81 -9.25
C SER A 73 -0.36 3.85 -8.74
N THR A 74 0.06 2.82 -8.02
CA THR A 74 -0.80 1.91 -7.25
C THR A 74 -1.09 2.41 -5.83
N MET A 75 -0.53 3.56 -5.44
CA MET A 75 -0.78 4.23 -4.16
C MET A 75 -2.15 4.89 -4.16
N THR A 76 -3.12 4.27 -3.48
CA THR A 76 -4.44 4.88 -3.25
C THR A 76 -4.40 5.87 -2.08
N GLU A 77 -5.42 6.73 -1.98
CA GLU A 77 -5.54 7.67 -0.86
C GLU A 77 -5.70 6.95 0.49
N GLU A 78 -6.40 5.82 0.53
CA GLU A 78 -6.57 5.01 1.74
C GLU A 78 -5.25 4.44 2.23
N ARG A 79 -4.42 3.92 1.31
CA ARG A 79 -3.11 3.35 1.61
C ARG A 79 -2.13 4.40 2.12
N GLU A 80 -2.11 5.55 1.46
CA GLU A 80 -1.32 6.70 1.90
C GLU A 80 -1.74 7.14 3.31
N LYS A 81 -3.05 7.26 3.55
CA LYS A 81 -3.59 7.64 4.86
C LYS A 81 -3.17 6.66 5.95
N GLN A 82 -3.24 5.36 5.71
CA GLN A 82 -2.83 4.32 6.66
C GLN A 82 -1.34 4.42 7.03
N ILE A 83 -0.48 4.68 6.04
CA ILE A 83 0.97 4.87 6.28
C ILE A 83 1.23 6.20 7.00
N ASN A 84 0.48 7.25 6.69
CA ASN A 84 0.58 8.54 7.39
C ASN A 84 0.14 8.45 8.85
N GLU A 85 -0.90 7.66 9.16
CA GLU A 85 -1.43 7.48 10.52
C GLU A 85 -0.44 6.82 11.47
N ILE A 86 0.43 5.93 10.97
CA ILE A 86 1.53 5.37 11.76
C ILE A 86 2.70 6.36 11.94
N GLY A 87 2.66 7.52 11.28
CA GLY A 87 3.70 8.56 11.38
C GLY A 87 4.90 8.32 10.46
N PHE A 88 4.73 7.52 9.41
CA PHE A 88 5.79 7.25 8.45
C PHE A 88 6.22 8.53 7.74
N GLN A 89 7.53 8.75 7.68
CA GLN A 89 8.11 9.89 7.00
C GLN A 89 8.52 9.47 5.59
N TRP A 90 7.81 9.98 4.59
CA TRP A 90 8.20 9.88 3.19
C TRP A 90 9.50 10.66 2.99
N LYS A 91 10.64 10.00 3.15
CA LYS A 91 11.92 10.52 2.67
C LYS A 91 11.85 10.48 1.15
N VAL A 92 11.21 11.48 0.55
CA VAL A 92 11.25 11.73 -0.89
C VAL A 92 12.63 12.31 -1.18
N GLU A 93 13.65 11.46 -1.17
CA GLU A 93 14.84 11.80 -1.94
C GLU A 93 14.33 11.88 -3.37
N ALA A 94 14.23 13.10 -3.89
CA ALA A 94 13.87 13.35 -5.25
C ALA A 94 14.79 12.46 -6.10
N LEU A 95 14.28 11.32 -6.53
CA LEU A 95 14.82 10.61 -7.66
C LEU A 95 14.53 11.55 -8.82
N ALA A 96 15.41 12.54 -8.99
CA ALA A 96 15.66 13.14 -10.27
C ALA A 96 15.91 11.95 -11.19
N ARG A 97 14.83 11.50 -11.84
CA ARG A 97 14.92 10.65 -13.00
C ARG A 97 15.57 11.59 -14.00
N ASP A 98 16.89 11.63 -14.01
CA ASP A 98 17.66 12.15 -15.13
C ASP A 98 17.17 11.37 -16.34
N HIS A 99 16.23 11.98 -17.04
CA HIS A 99 15.74 11.57 -18.34
C HIS A 99 16.84 11.97 -19.32
N ASP A 100 17.84 11.11 -19.46
CA ASP A 100 18.82 11.17 -20.55
C ASP A 100 18.13 10.79 -21.88
#